data_AF-A0A961B5G6-F1
#
_entry.id   AF-A0A961B5G6-F1
#
_cell.length_a   1.000
_cell.length_b   1.000
_cell.length_c   1.000
_cell.angle_alpha   90.00
_cell.angle_beta   90.00
_cell.angle_gamma   90.00
#
_symmetry.space_group_name_H-M   'P 1'
#
loop_
_entity.id
_entity.type
_entity.pdbx_description
1 polymer ?
#
loop_
_entity_poly.entity_id
_entity_poly.type
_entity_poly.pdbx_seq_one_letter_code
_entity_poly.pdbx_strand_id
1 'polypeptide(L)'
;MKRLFLPISVRCAFPALAVCLAACGDPSGSPGENASPAKPEVALVMKSLANEFFKTMADGAEAYHKEHAGDFGLIVNGIKNETDLAQQVSLVEQMVARGVKAIV
;
A
#
# COMPACT_ATOMS: atom_id res chain seq x y z
N MET A 1 -48.11 8.64 -55.62
CA MET A 1 -49.47 8.69 -55.04
C MET A 1 -49.30 8.44 -53.54
N LYS A 2 -49.56 9.32 -52.58
CA LYS A 2 -50.56 10.37 -52.40
C LYS A 2 -49.94 11.53 -51.60
N ARG A 3 -50.20 12.77 -52.01
CA ARG A 3 -50.02 13.97 -51.16
C ARG A 3 -51.27 14.11 -50.31
N LEU A 4 -51.16 14.46 -49.02
CA LEU A 4 -52.22 15.21 -48.35
C LEU A 4 -51.67 16.05 -47.20
N PHE A 5 -52.29 17.22 -47.08
CA PHE A 5 -51.90 18.43 -46.36
C PHE A 5 -52.26 18.42 -44.84
N LEU A 6 -51.57 19.33 -44.14
CA LEU A 6 -51.76 20.01 -42.82
C LEU A 6 -53.21 20.07 -42.22
N PRO A 7 -53.40 20.29 -40.89
CA PRO A 7 -53.23 21.64 -40.29
C PRO A 7 -52.63 21.71 -38.85
N ILE A 8 -51.86 22.78 -38.61
CA ILE A 8 -51.93 23.76 -37.50
C ILE A 8 -52.50 23.26 -36.16
N SER A 9 -51.69 23.28 -35.07
CA SER A 9 -51.90 24.16 -33.91
C SER A 9 -50.88 23.90 -32.79
N VAL A 10 -50.11 24.94 -32.48
CA VAL A 10 -49.73 25.42 -31.13
C VAL A 10 -49.55 24.37 -30.02
N ARG A 11 -48.31 24.25 -29.53
CA ARG A 11 -48.00 24.39 -28.09
C ARG A 11 -46.50 24.50 -27.85
N CYS A 12 -46.10 25.72 -27.49
CA CYS A 12 -44.86 26.01 -26.78
C CYS A 12 -44.76 25.14 -25.50
N ALA A 13 -43.62 24.51 -25.27
CA ALA A 13 -43.06 24.28 -23.93
C ALA A 13 -41.59 23.82 -24.05
N PHE A 14 -40.71 24.62 -23.43
CA PHE A 14 -39.32 24.40 -23.02
C PHE A 14 -38.98 22.96 -22.58
N PRO A 15 -37.70 22.48 -22.60
CA PRO A 15 -36.54 23.27 -22.14
C PRO A 15 -35.14 22.96 -22.76
N ALA A 16 -34.19 23.80 -22.34
CA ALA A 16 -32.80 23.48 -21.97
C ALA A 16 -31.76 23.12 -23.05
N LEU A 17 -31.01 24.16 -23.41
CA LEU A 17 -29.57 24.28 -23.16
C LEU A 17 -28.67 23.17 -23.74
N ALA A 18 -28.34 23.34 -25.01
CA ALA A 18 -27.14 22.79 -25.61
C ALA A 18 -25.94 23.72 -25.37
N VAL A 19 -24.74 23.12 -25.46
CA VAL A 19 -23.37 23.70 -25.52
C VAL A 19 -22.58 23.61 -24.21
N CYS A 20 -21.90 22.48 -24.01
CA CYS A 20 -20.69 22.38 -23.20
C CYS A 20 -19.48 22.29 -24.16
N LEU A 21 -18.78 23.42 -24.34
CA LEU A 21 -17.43 23.48 -24.92
C LEU A 21 -16.70 24.64 -24.23
N ALA A 22 -15.94 24.32 -23.19
CA ALA A 22 -14.89 25.18 -22.67
C ALA A 22 -13.77 24.30 -22.11
N ALA A 23 -12.86 23.96 -23.02
CA ALA A 23 -11.54 23.46 -22.70
C ALA A 23 -10.64 24.66 -22.34
N CYS A 24 -10.16 24.69 -21.10
CA CYS A 24 -8.95 25.35 -20.58
C CYS A 24 -8.67 24.57 -19.28
N GLY A 25 -7.55 23.90 -19.03
CA GLY A 25 -6.18 24.20 -19.43
C GLY A 25 -5.46 24.91 -18.29
N ASP A 26 -5.35 24.28 -17.11
CA ASP A 26 -4.56 24.79 -15.98
C ASP A 26 -3.14 24.21 -16.00
N PRO A 27 -2.09 25.03 -16.18
CA PRO A 27 -0.70 24.61 -16.06
C PRO A 27 -0.28 24.76 -14.60
N SER A 28 -0.80 23.89 -13.73
CA SER A 28 -0.30 23.73 -12.38
C SER A 28 -0.04 22.25 -12.15
N GLY A 29 1.06 21.79 -12.75
CA GLY A 29 1.65 20.50 -12.45
C GLY A 29 2.14 20.50 -11.01
N SER A 30 1.25 20.21 -10.07
CA SER A 30 1.67 19.55 -8.84
C SER A 30 2.19 18.18 -9.24
N PRO A 31 3.43 17.78 -8.87
CA PRO A 31 3.81 16.39 -8.97
C PRO A 31 2.88 15.64 -8.02
N GLY A 32 1.86 15.02 -8.59
CA GLY A 32 1.09 14.00 -7.91
C GLY A 32 2.03 12.85 -7.64
N GLU A 33 2.75 12.92 -6.53
CA GLU A 33 3.45 11.78 -5.98
C GLU A 33 2.37 10.80 -5.50
N ASN A 34 1.88 10.00 -6.44
CA ASN A 34 1.20 8.75 -6.15
C ASN A 34 2.24 7.78 -5.59
N ALA A 35 2.86 8.12 -4.45
CA ALA A 35 3.54 7.14 -3.63
C ALA A 35 2.42 6.32 -2.99
N SER A 36 2.16 5.13 -3.51
CA SER A 36 1.49 4.11 -2.72
C SER A 36 2.22 4.04 -1.37
N PRO A 37 1.49 4.02 -0.24
CA PRO A 37 2.12 3.98 1.07
C PRO A 37 3.16 2.86 1.10
N ALA A 38 4.41 3.21 1.40
CA ALA A 38 5.51 2.25 1.41
C ALA A 38 5.17 1.15 2.41
N LYS A 39 5.29 -0.11 1.95
CA LYS A 39 4.98 -1.28 2.77
C LYS A 39 5.82 -1.25 4.05
N PRO A 40 5.21 -1.34 5.24
CA PRO A 40 5.95 -1.31 6.50
C PRO A 40 6.89 -2.51 6.57
N GLU A 41 8.13 -2.29 7.02
CA GLU A 41 9.08 -3.37 7.28
C GLU A 41 9.08 -3.68 8.78
N VAL A 42 9.00 -4.96 9.14
CA VAL A 42 8.97 -5.46 10.52
C VAL A 42 10.19 -6.35 10.72
N ALA A 43 10.92 -6.13 11.81
CA ALA A 43 12.02 -6.97 12.21
C ALA A 43 11.63 -7.88 13.38
N LEU A 44 11.90 -9.17 13.23
CA LEU A 44 11.81 -10.16 14.30
C LEU A 44 13.24 -10.47 14.77
N VAL A 45 13.61 -10.00 15.97
CA VAL A 45 14.96 -10.13 16.55
C VAL A 45 14.92 -11.13 17.69
N MET A 46 15.23 -12.38 17.37
CA MET A 46 15.15 -13.48 18.32
C MET A 46 16.46 -13.73 19.05
N LYS A 47 16.39 -14.61 20.06
CA LYS A 47 17.54 -15.08 20.81
C LYS A 47 18.33 -16.11 19.97
N SER A 48 18.75 -17.23 20.55
CA SER A 48 19.55 -18.22 19.81
C SER A 48 18.72 -19.02 18.82
N LEU A 49 19.04 -18.93 17.52
CA LEU A 49 18.45 -19.80 16.49
C LEU A 49 18.93 -21.25 16.58
N ALA A 50 19.98 -21.52 17.37
CA ALA A 50 20.45 -22.89 17.62
C ALA A 50 19.48 -23.68 18.51
N ASN A 51 18.53 -23.00 19.16
CA ASN A 51 17.46 -23.63 19.91
C ASN A 51 16.24 -23.82 18.98
N GLU A 52 15.73 -25.06 18.91
CA GLU A 52 14.60 -25.43 18.04
C GLU A 52 13.33 -24.62 18.33
N PHE A 53 13.17 -24.08 19.54
CA PHE A 53 12.08 -23.16 19.86
C PHE A 53 12.10 -21.91 18.97
N PHE A 54 13.25 -21.22 18.89
CA PHE A 54 13.37 -20.00 18.11
C PHE A 54 13.43 -20.29 16.61
N LYS A 55 13.97 -21.44 16.21
CA LYS A 55 13.89 -21.89 14.81
C LYS A 55 12.44 -22.12 14.36
N THR A 56 11.64 -22.81 15.16
CA THR A 56 10.21 -23.01 14.88
C THR A 56 9.46 -21.68 14.83
N MET A 57 9.82 -20.73 15.68
CA MET A 57 9.25 -19.37 15.65
C MET A 57 9.62 -18.61 14.37
N ALA A 58 10.87 -18.69 13.91
CA ALA A 58 11.28 -18.12 12.61
C ALA A 58 10.49 -18.74 11.46
N ASP A 59 10.43 -20.07 11.40
CA ASP A 59 9.71 -20.79 10.35
C ASP A 59 8.22 -20.39 10.32
N GLY A 60 7.60 -20.26 11.50
CA GLY A 60 6.22 -19.79 11.66
C GLY A 60 6.03 -18.35 11.20
N ALA A 61 6.94 -17.44 11.54
CA ALA A 61 6.89 -16.05 11.10
C ALA A 61 7.06 -15.92 9.59
N GLU A 62 7.98 -16.68 9.00
CA GLU A 62 8.19 -16.72 7.55
C GLU A 62 6.98 -17.31 6.81
N ALA A 63 6.38 -18.38 7.34
CA ALA A 63 5.16 -18.95 6.79
C ALA A 63 4.00 -17.94 6.82
N TYR A 64 3.81 -17.27 7.96
CA TYR A 64 2.80 -16.22 8.10
C TYR A 64 3.02 -15.07 7.10
N HIS A 65 4.26 -14.59 6.98
CA HIS A 65 4.59 -13.54 6.01
C HIS A 65 4.39 -13.98 4.56
N LYS A 66 4.62 -15.25 4.20
CA LYS A 66 4.34 -15.74 2.83
C LYS A 66 2.86 -15.58 2.45
N GLU A 67 1.96 -15.81 3.40
CA GLU A 67 0.51 -15.63 3.21
C GLU A 67 0.09 -14.14 3.24
N HIS A 68 0.87 -13.29 3.91
CA HIS A 68 0.60 -11.87 4.14
C HIS A 68 1.63 -10.95 3.46
N ALA A 69 2.28 -11.42 2.39
CA ALA A 69 3.41 -10.72 1.78
C ALA A 69 3.00 -9.35 1.21
N GLY A 70 1.70 -9.10 1.02
CA GLY A 70 1.11 -7.82 0.64
C GLY A 70 1.10 -6.76 1.75
N ASP A 71 1.14 -7.17 3.01
CA ASP A 71 0.80 -6.31 4.16
C ASP A 71 2.03 -5.64 4.77
N PHE A 72 3.13 -6.37 4.88
CA PHE A 72 4.40 -5.89 5.44
C PHE A 72 5.57 -6.67 4.84
N GLY A 73 6.80 -6.13 4.94
CA GLY A 73 8.03 -6.87 4.71
C GLY A 73 8.57 -7.42 6.03
N LEU A 74 9.14 -8.63 6.02
CA LEU A 74 9.70 -9.27 7.21
C LEU A 74 11.22 -9.41 7.12
N ILE A 75 11.92 -9.03 8.20
CA ILE A 75 13.32 -9.37 8.45
C ILE A 75 13.35 -10.31 9.67
N VAL A 76 14.00 -11.46 9.54
CA VAL A 76 14.20 -12.40 10.66
C VAL A 76 15.68 -12.44 11.00
N ASN A 77 16.00 -12.11 12.24
CA ASN A 77 17.35 -12.19 12.79
C ASN A 77 17.35 -12.96 14.10
N GLY A 78 18.48 -13.59 14.41
CA GLY A 78 18.73 -14.12 15.74
C GLY A 78 20.23 -14.14 16.05
N ILE A 79 20.55 -14.35 17.32
CA ILE A 79 21.92 -14.45 17.80
C ILE A 79 22.40 -15.91 17.77
N LYS A 80 23.72 -16.12 17.84
CA LYS A 80 24.29 -17.47 17.88
C LYS A 80 24.11 -18.10 19.25
N ASN A 81 24.43 -17.36 20.30
CA ASN A 81 24.41 -17.82 21.69
C ASN A 81 23.42 -17.00 22.51
N GLU A 82 22.70 -17.63 23.44
CA GLU A 82 21.71 -16.94 24.28
C GLU A 82 22.29 -15.88 25.23
N THR A 83 23.58 -15.97 25.52
CA THR A 83 24.27 -15.06 26.44
C THR A 83 24.89 -13.86 25.72
N ASP A 84 24.81 -13.79 24.39
CA ASP A 84 25.41 -12.73 23.59
C ASP A 84 24.51 -11.49 23.52
N LEU A 85 24.41 -10.80 24.65
CA LEU A 85 23.63 -9.57 24.79
C LEU A 85 24.16 -8.46 23.87
N ALA A 86 25.48 -8.36 23.72
CA ALA A 86 26.10 -7.33 22.88
C ALA A 86 25.63 -7.44 21.43
N GLN A 87 25.64 -8.66 20.88
CA GLN A 87 25.14 -8.90 19.53
C GLN A 87 23.63 -8.61 19.42
N GLN A 88 22.84 -8.92 20.46
CA GLN A 88 21.41 -8.63 20.45
C GLN A 88 21.13 -7.12 20.44
N VAL A 89 21.86 -6.33 21.23
CA VAL A 89 21.78 -4.86 21.21
C VAL A 89 22.14 -4.33 19.83
N SER A 90 23.25 -4.79 19.25
CA SER A 90 23.66 -4.35 17.91
C SER A 90 22.62 -4.66 16.83
N LEU A 91 21.95 -5.82 16.90
CA LEU A 91 20.87 -6.13 15.95
C LEU A 91 19.69 -5.16 16.09
N VAL A 92 19.28 -4.84 17.31
CA VAL A 92 18.20 -3.85 17.55
C VAL A 92 18.61 -2.47 17.03
N GLU A 93 19.82 -2.01 17.33
CA GLU A 93 20.34 -0.73 16.84
C GLU A 93 20.37 -0.67 15.31
N GLN A 94 20.75 -1.76 14.65
CA GLN A 94 20.72 -1.87 13.19
C GLN A 94 19.29 -1.75 12.63
N MET A 95 18.30 -2.36 13.29
CA MET A 95 16.90 -2.28 12.87
C MET A 95 16.34 -0.87 13.05
N VAL A 96 16.68 -0.20 14.16
CA VAL A 96 16.34 1.20 14.40
C VAL A 96 16.97 2.09 13.34
N ALA A 97 18.26 1.91 13.03
CA ALA A 97 18.97 2.68 12.01
C ALA A 97 18.39 2.47 10.60
N ARG A 98 17.92 1.25 10.30
CA ARG A 98 17.21 0.93 9.04
C ARG A 98 15.82 1.59 8.96
N GLY A 99 15.25 2.01 10.09
CA GLY A 99 13.94 2.65 10.14
C GLY A 99 12.77 1.68 9.95
N VAL A 100 12.94 0.42 10.39
CA VAL A 100 11.84 -0.55 10.43
C VAL A 100 10.69 0.01 11.27
N LYS A 101 9.46 -0.36 10.93
CA LYS A 101 8.25 0.18 11.57
C LYS A 101 7.90 -0.52 12.87
N ALA A 102 8.39 -1.75 13.06
CA ALA A 102 8.28 -2.48 14.31
C ALA A 102 9.47 -3.41 14.51
N ILE A 103 9.84 -3.62 15.76
CA ILE A 103 10.81 -4.63 16.21
C ILE A 103 10.06 -5.51 17.23
N VAL A 104 10.15 -6.82 17.04
CA VAL A 104 9.59 -7.85 17.93
C VAL A 104 10.71 -8.72 18.47
#